data_AF-A0A355AZ79-F1
#
_entry.id   AF-A0A355AZ79-F1
#
_cell.length_a   1.000
_cell.length_b   1.000
_cell.length_c   1.000
_cell.angle_alpha   90.00
_cell.angle_beta   90.00
_cell.angle_gamma   90.00
#
_symmetry.space_group_name_H-M   'P 1'
#
loop_
_entity.id
_entity.type
_entity.pdbx_description
1 polymer ?
#
loop_
_entity_poly.entity_id
_entity_poly.type
_entity_poly.pdbx_seq_one_letter_code
_entity_poly.pdbx_strand_id
1 'polypeptide(L)'
;MSNVPKGTKYLDFAVIDLDFTAANHGGGEVEYKGSGKIAENALDGYKGPCPPVEHRYEITVQALNDKKELVLGRGKAVRNWCCR
;
A
#
# COMPACT_ATOMS: atom_id res chain seq x y z
N MET A 1 -2.36 10.32 -1.82
CA MET A 1 -3.28 10.12 -0.67
C MET A 1 -3.85 11.46 -0.28
N SER A 2 -5.16 11.53 -0.09
CA SER A 2 -5.86 12.72 0.43
C SER A 2 -6.38 12.42 1.83
N ASN A 3 -6.29 13.38 2.76
CA ASN A 3 -6.82 13.27 4.13
C ASN A 3 -6.10 12.25 5.05
N VAL A 4 -4.76 12.24 5.06
CA VAL A 4 -4.01 11.44 6.04
C VAL A 4 -4.24 11.99 7.46
N PRO A 5 -4.68 11.17 8.44
CA PRO A 5 -5.01 11.64 9.78
C PRO A 5 -3.86 12.39 10.47
N LYS A 6 -4.21 13.40 11.29
CA LYS A 6 -3.23 14.08 12.14
C LYS A 6 -2.61 13.09 13.12
N GLY A 7 -1.30 13.19 13.33
CA GLY A 7 -0.54 12.28 14.19
C GLY A 7 0.07 11.09 13.45
N THR A 8 -0.23 10.91 12.16
CA THR A 8 0.41 9.88 11.33
C THR A 8 1.91 10.12 11.24
N LYS A 9 2.69 9.10 11.56
CA LYS A 9 4.16 9.08 11.43
C LYS A 9 4.66 8.00 10.49
N TYR A 10 3.94 6.89 10.41
CA TYR A 10 4.26 5.81 9.48
C TYR A 10 3.03 5.45 8.64
N LEU A 11 3.29 4.93 7.44
CA LEU A 11 2.30 4.34 6.58
C LEU A 11 2.71 2.90 6.32
N ASP A 12 1.84 1.95 6.64
CA ASP A 12 2.02 0.54 6.35
C ASP A 12 1.16 0.13 5.15
N PHE A 13 1.81 -0.38 4.11
CA PHE A 13 1.20 -0.76 2.85
C PHE A 13 1.13 -2.28 2.72
N ALA A 14 0.00 -2.77 2.22
CA ALA A 14 -0.19 -4.15 1.81
C ALA A 14 -0.84 -4.20 0.43
N VAL A 15 -0.34 -5.09 -0.42
CA VAL A 15 -0.84 -5.31 -1.78
C VAL A 15 -1.18 -6.78 -1.97
N ILE A 16 -2.41 -7.05 -2.37
CA ILE A 16 -2.89 -8.39 -2.68
C ILE A 16 -3.43 -8.46 -4.10
N ASP A 17 -3.23 -9.60 -4.75
CA ASP A 17 -3.90 -9.95 -5.99
C ASP A 17 -5.27 -10.56 -5.65
N LEU A 18 -6.35 -9.92 -6.09
CA LEU A 18 -7.72 -10.37 -5.80
C LEU A 18 -8.15 -11.54 -6.69
N ASP A 19 -7.49 -11.72 -7.84
CA ASP A 19 -7.81 -12.77 -8.80
C ASP A 19 -6.83 -13.97 -8.66
N PHE A 20 -5.71 -13.77 -7.97
CA PHE A 20 -4.80 -14.84 -7.54
C PHE A 20 -4.32 -14.65 -6.10
N THR A 21 -5.20 -14.91 -5.13
CA THR A 21 -4.99 -14.62 -3.70
C THR A 21 -3.84 -15.39 -3.04
N ALA A 22 -3.32 -16.44 -3.69
CA ALA A 22 -2.09 -17.11 -3.25
C ALA A 22 -0.83 -16.26 -3.48
N ALA A 23 -0.88 -15.25 -4.37
CA ALA A 23 0.20 -14.31 -4.59
C ALA A 23 0.05 -13.08 -3.69
N ASN A 24 0.86 -13.03 -2.64
CA ASN A 24 1.05 -11.82 -1.87
C ASN A 24 2.06 -10.91 -2.59
N HIS A 25 1.61 -9.73 -3.02
CA HIS A 25 2.45 -8.71 -3.67
C HIS A 25 3.22 -7.86 -2.65
N GLY A 26 3.10 -8.19 -1.36
CA GLY A 26 3.84 -7.59 -0.27
C GLY A 26 3.45 -6.15 -0.04
N GLY A 27 4.44 -5.28 0.15
CA GLY A 27 4.22 -3.90 0.53
C GLY A 27 5.36 -3.44 1.43
N GLY A 28 5.05 -2.72 2.50
CA GLY A 28 6.05 -2.28 3.44
C GLY A 28 5.63 -1.04 4.20
N GLU A 29 6.44 -0.72 5.20
CA GLU A 29 6.23 0.44 6.04
C GLU A 29 7.20 1.56 5.67
N VAL A 30 6.70 2.79 5.61
CA VAL A 30 7.51 3.98 5.33
C VAL A 30 7.18 5.12 6.27
N GLU A 31 8.16 5.97 6.53
CA GLU A 31 7.93 7.22 7.26
C GLU A 31 7.07 8.19 6.43
N TYR A 32 6.05 8.78 7.07
CA TYR A 32 5.17 9.75 6.45
C TYR A 32 5.74 11.16 6.52
N LYS A 33 6.18 11.68 5.38
CA LYS A 33 6.76 13.04 5.26
C LYS A 33 5.73 14.16 5.05
N GLY A 34 4.43 13.89 5.22
CA GLY A 34 3.38 14.91 5.15
C GLY A 34 2.89 15.29 3.73
N SER A 35 3.51 14.79 2.66
CA SER A 35 3.21 15.21 1.28
C SER A 35 2.06 14.45 0.61
N GLY A 36 1.47 13.46 1.28
CA GLY A 36 0.47 12.56 0.69
C GLY A 36 1.01 11.67 -0.44
N LYS A 37 2.34 11.64 -0.65
CA LYS A 37 3.05 10.80 -1.62
C LYS A 37 4.20 10.07 -0.90
N ILE A 38 4.60 8.93 -1.44
CA ILE A 38 5.82 8.21 -1.04
C ILE A 38 6.78 8.20 -2.24
N ALA A 39 8.07 8.04 -2.00
CA ALA A 39 9.04 7.95 -3.08
C ALA A 39 8.85 6.65 -3.87
N GLU A 40 9.24 6.64 -5.14
CA GLU A 40 9.40 5.40 -5.89
C GLU A 40 10.41 4.49 -5.19
N ASN A 41 10.16 3.19 -5.21
CA ASN A 41 10.96 2.17 -4.51
C ASN A 41 11.06 2.35 -2.98
N ALA A 42 10.13 3.07 -2.35
CA ALA A 42 10.13 3.23 -0.90
C ALA A 42 9.65 1.98 -0.14
N LEU A 43 9.02 1.01 -0.81
CA LEU A 43 8.47 -0.20 -0.18
C LEU A 43 9.39 -1.39 -0.41
N ASP A 44 10.03 -1.90 0.66
CA ASP A 44 11.03 -2.96 0.58
C ASP A 44 10.46 -4.33 0.15
N GLY A 45 9.19 -4.60 0.46
CA GLY A 45 8.54 -5.88 0.18
C GLY A 45 7.60 -5.86 -1.02
N TYR A 46 7.43 -4.72 -1.69
CA TYR A 46 6.47 -4.60 -2.78
C TYR A 46 6.98 -5.27 -4.05
N LYS A 47 6.16 -6.16 -4.62
CA LYS A 47 6.38 -6.76 -5.93
C LYS A 47 5.33 -6.26 -6.90
N GLY A 48 5.79 -5.65 -7.99
CA GLY A 48 4.92 -5.15 -9.05
C GLY A 48 4.11 -6.28 -9.72
N PRO A 49 2.96 -5.94 -10.34
CA PRO A 49 2.18 -6.89 -11.11
C PRO A 49 2.90 -7.40 -12.35
N CYS A 50 2.79 -8.71 -12.56
CA CYS A 50 3.26 -9.41 -13.73
C CYS A 50 2.26 -10.52 -14.15
N PRO A 51 0.95 -10.22 -14.28
CA PRO A 51 -0.02 -11.26 -14.58
C PRO A 51 -0.06 -11.59 -16.08
N PRO A 52 -0.37 -12.85 -16.46
CA PRO A 52 -0.50 -13.27 -17.85
C PRO A 52 -1.82 -12.83 -18.50
N VAL A 53 -2.79 -12.39 -17.70
CA VAL A 53 -4.07 -11.78 -18.09
C VAL A 53 -4.39 -10.62 -17.15
N GLU A 54 -5.43 -9.84 -17.42
CA GLU A 54 -5.84 -8.75 -16.51
C GLU A 54 -6.21 -9.27 -15.11
N HIS A 55 -5.56 -8.74 -14.09
CA HIS A 55 -5.85 -9.02 -12.67
C HIS A 55 -6.18 -7.72 -11.92
N ARG A 56 -6.92 -7.85 -10.83
CA ARG A 56 -7.27 -6.78 -9.91
C ARG A 56 -6.37 -6.83 -8.68
N TYR A 57 -5.73 -5.71 -8.40
CA TYR A 57 -4.84 -5.54 -7.27
C TYR A 57 -5.45 -4.58 -6.27
N GLU A 58 -5.50 -4.99 -5.01
CA GLU A 58 -5.93 -4.15 -3.91
C GLU A 58 -4.71 -3.66 -3.14
N ILE A 59 -4.61 -2.34 -2.96
CA ILE A 59 -3.63 -1.68 -2.11
C ILE A 59 -4.36 -1.18 -0.87
N THR A 60 -3.96 -1.67 0.29
CA THR A 60 -4.40 -1.17 1.60
C THR A 60 -3.28 -0.35 2.22
N VAL A 61 -3.64 0.76 2.86
CA VAL A 61 -2.72 1.65 3.58
C VAL A 61 -3.24 1.88 4.98
N GLN A 62 -2.40 1.65 5.98
CA GLN A 62 -2.67 1.97 7.38
C GLN A 62 -1.83 3.18 7.80
N ALA A 63 -2.48 4.18 8.37
CA ALA A 63 -1.81 5.32 8.98
C ALA A 63 -1.52 5.02 10.45
N LEU A 64 -0.25 5.04 10.85
CA LEU A 64 0.19 4.65 12.19
C LEU A 64 0.75 5.84 12.97
N ASN A 65 0.62 5.79 14.30
CA ASN A 65 1.29 6.73 15.20
C ASN A 65 2.82 6.52 15.23
N ASP A 66 3.51 7.37 15.99
CA ASP A 66 4.96 7.34 16.22
C ASP A 66 5.50 6.01 16.75
N LYS A 67 4.69 5.30 17.55
CA LYS A 67 5.06 3.99 18.12
C LYS A 67 4.73 2.80 17.23
N LYS A 68 4.01 3.02 16.11
CA LYS A 68 3.52 1.95 15.20
C LYS A 68 2.52 0.98 15.86
N GLU A 69 1.92 1.38 16.98
CA GLU A 69 1.00 0.54 17.76
C GLU A 69 -0.47 0.89 17.52
N LEU A 70 -0.74 2.12 17.05
CA LEU A 70 -2.10 2.62 16.84
C LEU A 70 -2.34 2.95 15.38
N VAL A 71 -3.38 2.34 14.81
CA VAL A 71 -3.92 2.67 13.49
C VAL A 71 -4.86 3.88 13.61
N LEU A 72 -4.41 5.02 13.10
CA LEU A 72 -5.15 6.29 13.06
C LEU A 72 -6.13 6.37 11.88
N GLY A 73 -5.92 5.56 10.85
CA GLY A 73 -6.80 5.51 9.69
C GLY A 73 -6.42 4.41 8.71
N ARG A 74 -7.36 4.07 7.83
CA ARG A 74 -7.17 3.10 6.75
C ARG A 74 -7.65 3.66 5.43
N GLY A 75 -6.88 3.44 4.38
CA GLY A 75 -7.26 3.65 3.00
C GLY A 75 -7.19 2.36 2.21
N LYS A 76 -8.03 2.21 1.20
CA LYS A 76 -8.06 1.08 0.28
C LYS A 76 -8.30 1.58 -1.13
N ALA A 77 -7.60 1.03 -2.10
CA ALA A 77 -7.85 1.26 -3.52
C ALA A 77 -7.67 -0.04 -4.29
N VAL A 78 -8.53 -0.27 -5.28
CA VAL A 78 -8.43 -1.40 -6.21
C VAL A 78 -8.09 -0.86 -7.58
N ARG A 79 -7.14 -1.49 -8.27
CA ARG A 79 -6.78 -1.16 -9.65
C ARG A 79 -6.65 -2.43 -10.47
N ASN A 80 -7.10 -2.36 -11.71
CA ASN A 80 -6.84 -3.41 -12.67
C ASN A 80 -5.48 -3.17 -13.31
N TRP A 81 -4.72 -4.24 -13.51
CA TRP A 81 -3.50 -4.21 -14.29
C TRP A 81 -3.50 -5.37 -15.28
N CYS A 82 -3.42 -5.01 -16.56
CA CYS A 82 -3.26 -5.93 -17.67
C CYS A 82 -1.80 -5.92 -18.16
N CYS A 83 -1.47 -6.96 -18.90
CA CYS A 83 -0.19 -7.27 -19.52
C CYS A 83 0.32 -6.07 -20.35
N ARG A 84 1.63 -5.79 -20.25
CA ARG A 84 2.29 -4.87 -21.18
C ARG A 84 2.42 -5.48 -22.56
#